data_AF-A0AA35SCH4-F1
#
_entry.id   AF-A0AA35SCH4-F1
#
_cell.length_a   1.000
_cell.length_b   1.000
_cell.length_c   1.000
_cell.angle_alpha   90.00
_cell.angle_beta   90.00
_cell.angle_gamma   90.00
#
_symmetry.space_group_name_H-M   'P 1'
#
loop_
_entity.id
_entity.type
_entity.pdbx_description
1 polymer ?
#
loop_
_entity_poly.entity_id
_entity_poly.type
_entity_poly.pdbx_seq_one_letter_code
_entity_poly.pdbx_strand_id
1 'polypeptide(L)'
;MEEGLPDAGWLTSFWRLITGNHSESTEQPNEDVSIPPTEENELKQLLLSSGGPEVLSNWHRLLGQVLFGALYRGLIYYAIPWDSSIMSCAVLIIPLGTAFGTYMVSNVGRQRSHICYSLIGAYVSEFFSLLLFKSSNPLLVAGISMMFSTCGWKWRLENEDVSWGKLLLTVFSVYCLLVFLCGSYMYFNATLETEDGESIKLHDAFNNFFNSPAWQE
;
A
#
# COMPACT_ATOMS: atom_id res chain seq x y z
N MET A 1 22.82 5.70 -15.90
CA MET A 1 22.81 4.73 -14.80
C MET A 1 21.75 5.20 -13.81
N GLU A 2 20.50 4.80 -14.03
CA GLU A 2 19.44 4.94 -13.03
C GLU A 2 19.29 3.55 -12.41
N GLU A 3 19.87 3.35 -11.22
CA GLU A 3 19.51 2.20 -10.39
C GLU A 3 18.09 2.43 -9.88
N GLY A 4 17.11 1.92 -10.63
CA GLY A 4 15.71 1.97 -10.26
C GLY A 4 15.47 1.18 -8.97
N LEU A 5 14.76 1.78 -8.02
CA LEU A 5 14.24 1.08 -6.84
C LEU A 5 13.51 -0.21 -7.28
N PRO A 6 13.61 -1.30 -6.50
CA PRO A 6 12.99 -2.57 -6.83
C PRO A 6 11.49 -2.39 -7.04
N ASP A 7 11.02 -2.79 -8.22
CA ASP A 7 9.63 -2.72 -8.61
C ASP A 7 8.73 -3.58 -7.73
N ALA A 8 7.50 -3.09 -7.49
CA ALA A 8 6.45 -3.82 -6.78
C ALA A 8 5.91 -5.07 -7.53
N GLY A 9 6.63 -5.64 -8.49
CA GLY A 9 6.27 -6.89 -9.19
C GLY A 9 6.14 -8.12 -8.26
N TRP A 10 6.66 -8.01 -7.04
CA TRP A 10 6.47 -9.00 -5.99
C TRP A 10 5.01 -9.09 -5.49
N LEU A 11 4.23 -7.99 -5.53
CA LEU A 11 2.82 -8.00 -5.09
C LEU A 11 1.93 -8.81 -6.03
N THR A 12 2.18 -8.74 -7.34
CA THR A 12 1.54 -9.62 -8.32
C THR A 12 1.91 -11.07 -8.11
N SER A 13 3.18 -11.34 -7.83
CA SER A 13 3.67 -12.70 -7.54
C SER A 13 3.05 -13.25 -6.25
N PHE A 14 2.93 -12.41 -5.22
CA PHE A 14 2.28 -12.71 -3.95
C PHE A 14 0.77 -12.94 -4.08
N TRP A 15 0.06 -12.12 -4.86
CA TRP A 15 -1.36 -12.31 -5.16
C TRP A 15 -1.62 -13.60 -5.95
N ARG A 16 -0.75 -13.95 -6.92
CA ARG A 16 -0.79 -15.24 -7.62
C ARG A 16 -0.57 -16.43 -6.67
N LEU A 17 0.31 -16.25 -5.68
CA LEU A 17 0.67 -17.30 -4.71
C LEU A 17 -0.42 -17.52 -3.64
N ILE A 18 -1.08 -16.45 -3.16
CA ILE A 18 -2.14 -16.52 -2.15
C ILE A 18 -3.45 -17.06 -2.71
N THR A 19 -3.82 -16.67 -3.92
CA THR A 19 -5.11 -17.05 -4.49
C THR A 19 -5.14 -18.51 -4.94
N GLY A 20 -4.01 -19.25 -4.88
CA GLY A 20 -3.92 -20.64 -5.34
C GLY A 20 -4.37 -20.80 -6.80
N ASN A 21 -4.43 -19.70 -7.55
CA ASN A 21 -5.15 -19.62 -8.80
C ASN A 21 -4.19 -20.02 -9.93
N HIS A 22 -3.85 -21.32 -9.94
CA HIS A 22 -3.34 -22.00 -11.13
C HIS A 22 -4.48 -22.34 -12.10
N SER A 23 -5.75 -22.14 -11.73
CA SER A 23 -6.90 -22.74 -12.43
C SER A 23 -7.86 -21.78 -13.14
N GLU A 24 -7.84 -20.47 -12.90
CA GLU A 24 -8.72 -19.53 -13.64
C GLU A 24 -8.03 -18.96 -14.89
N SER A 25 -7.61 -19.87 -15.77
CA SER A 25 -7.28 -19.61 -17.17
C SER A 25 -8.36 -20.20 -18.09
N THR A 26 -9.61 -19.74 -17.95
CA THR A 26 -10.66 -20.09 -18.93
C THR A 26 -11.21 -18.93 -19.75
N GLU A 27 -10.76 -17.69 -19.56
CA GLU A 27 -11.01 -16.59 -20.53
C GLU A 27 -9.82 -15.62 -20.72
N GLN A 28 -8.61 -16.00 -20.30
CA GLN A 28 -7.37 -15.47 -20.85
C GLN A 28 -6.58 -16.64 -21.44
N PRO A 29 -6.01 -16.53 -22.64
CA PRO A 29 -5.29 -17.63 -23.27
C PRO A 29 -4.09 -18.01 -22.41
N ASN A 30 -4.24 -19.13 -21.69
CA ASN A 30 -3.26 -19.96 -21.00
C ASN A 30 -1.80 -19.46 -21.04
N GLU A 31 -1.34 -18.80 -19.97
CA GLU A 31 0.09 -18.69 -19.62
C GLU A 31 0.57 -20.09 -19.19
N ASP A 32 1.00 -20.87 -20.19
CA ASP A 32 1.84 -22.08 -20.19
C ASP A 32 1.87 -22.67 -21.61
N VAL A 33 1.05 -22.14 -22.53
CA VAL A 33 1.39 -22.13 -23.95
C VAL A 33 2.55 -21.16 -24.06
N SER A 34 3.75 -21.65 -24.39
CA SER A 34 4.81 -20.82 -24.92
C SER A 34 4.21 -20.03 -26.08
N ILE A 35 3.79 -18.80 -25.83
CA ILE A 35 3.31 -17.89 -26.87
C ILE A 35 4.44 -17.92 -27.89
N PRO A 36 4.20 -18.40 -29.12
CA PRO A 36 5.26 -18.46 -30.11
C PRO A 36 5.87 -17.06 -30.17
N PRO A 37 7.20 -16.92 -30.19
CA PRO A 37 7.86 -15.62 -30.02
C PRO A 37 7.33 -14.56 -31.00
N THR A 38 6.73 -14.98 -32.11
CA THR A 38 5.95 -14.16 -33.04
C THR A 38 4.77 -13.42 -32.38
N GLU A 39 3.88 -14.11 -31.67
CA GLU A 39 2.68 -13.51 -31.05
C GLU A 39 3.02 -12.58 -29.87
N GLU A 40 4.05 -12.91 -29.09
CA GLU A 40 4.51 -12.05 -28.00
C GLU A 40 5.06 -10.72 -28.54
N ASN A 41 5.83 -10.79 -29.64
CA ASN A 41 6.36 -9.61 -30.31
C ASN A 41 5.24 -8.78 -30.95
N GLU A 42 4.22 -9.41 -31.54
CA GLU A 42 3.03 -8.71 -32.05
C GLU A 42 2.29 -7.98 -30.92
N LEU A 43 2.10 -8.63 -29.77
CA LEU A 43 1.43 -8.03 -28.63
C LEU A 43 2.26 -6.88 -28.02
N LYS A 44 3.60 -7.01 -27.94
CA LYS A 44 4.49 -5.91 -27.57
C LYS A 44 4.38 -4.74 -28.55
N GLN A 45 4.33 -5.00 -29.85
CA GLN A 45 4.15 -3.96 -30.87
C GLN A 45 2.79 -3.25 -30.75
N LEU A 46 1.71 -3.99 -30.51
CA LEU A 46 0.38 -3.43 -30.28
C LEU A 46 0.36 -2.52 -29.03
N LEU A 47 0.93 -2.97 -27.91
CA LEU A 47 1.02 -2.18 -26.68
C LEU A 47 1.89 -0.93 -26.82
N LEU A 48 2.98 -1.02 -27.59
CA LEU A 48 3.81 0.13 -27.92
C LEU A 48 3.06 1.14 -28.80
N SER A 49 2.23 0.66 -29.73
CA SER A 49 1.43 1.49 -30.62
C SER A 49 0.24 2.18 -29.93
N SER A 50 -0.25 1.64 -28.80
CA SER A 50 -1.47 2.12 -28.13
C SER A 50 -1.29 3.38 -27.28
N GLY A 51 -0.06 3.87 -27.09
CA GLY A 51 0.22 5.10 -26.34
C GLY A 51 0.01 5.05 -24.82
N GLY A 52 -0.31 3.89 -24.26
CA GLY A 52 -0.52 3.67 -22.81
C GLY A 52 -1.83 2.95 -22.47
N PRO A 53 -2.03 2.56 -21.20
CA PRO A 53 -3.27 1.93 -20.75
C PRO A 53 -4.42 2.93 -20.63
N GLU A 54 -5.62 2.52 -21.08
CA GLU A 54 -6.84 3.30 -20.90
C GLU A 54 -7.22 3.45 -19.43
N VAL A 55 -7.43 4.69 -18.97
CA VAL A 55 -7.64 4.99 -17.55
C VAL A 55 -9.03 4.57 -17.08
N LEU A 56 -10.06 4.88 -17.86
CA LEU A 56 -11.46 4.70 -17.45
C LEU A 56 -11.94 3.25 -17.48
N SER A 57 -11.39 2.40 -18.34
CA SER A 57 -11.75 0.98 -18.38
C SER A 57 -11.25 0.22 -17.14
N ASN A 58 -10.25 0.75 -16.43
CA ASN A 58 -9.64 0.16 -15.24
C ASN A 58 -10.21 0.70 -13.91
N TRP A 59 -11.52 0.93 -13.84
CA TRP A 59 -12.18 1.56 -12.68
C TRP A 59 -11.97 0.81 -11.35
N HIS A 60 -11.96 -0.52 -11.36
CA HIS A 60 -11.75 -1.36 -10.17
C HIS A 60 -10.36 -1.12 -9.56
N ARG A 61 -9.35 -0.88 -10.42
CA ARG A 61 -7.99 -0.57 -9.99
C ARG A 61 -7.88 0.86 -9.47
N LEU A 62 -8.58 1.81 -10.08
CA LEU A 62 -8.69 3.18 -9.56
C LEU A 62 -9.30 3.17 -8.15
N LEU A 63 -10.42 2.46 -7.98
CA LEU A 63 -11.06 2.29 -6.68
C LEU A 63 -10.11 1.62 -5.68
N GLY A 64 -9.43 0.56 -6.09
CA GLY A 64 -8.42 -0.12 -5.27
C GLY A 64 -7.31 0.82 -4.81
N GLN A 65 -6.80 1.70 -5.68
CA GLN A 65 -5.77 2.68 -5.31
C GLN A 65 -6.28 3.64 -4.22
N VAL A 66 -7.51 4.15 -4.35
CA VAL A 66 -8.10 5.05 -3.35
C VAL A 66 -8.28 4.33 -2.02
N LEU A 67 -8.84 3.12 -2.04
CA LEU A 67 -9.10 2.33 -0.83
C LEU A 67 -7.80 1.94 -0.11
N PHE A 68 -6.81 1.39 -0.84
CA PHE A 68 -5.52 1.01 -0.25
C PHE A 68 -4.70 2.24 0.18
N GLY A 69 -4.76 3.34 -0.57
CA GLY A 69 -4.15 4.61 -0.18
C GLY A 69 -4.72 5.14 1.13
N ALA A 70 -6.05 5.12 1.29
CA ALA A 70 -6.70 5.54 2.52
C ALA A 70 -6.42 4.56 3.68
N LEU A 71 -6.41 3.25 3.42
CA LEU A 71 -6.14 2.22 4.42
C LEU A 71 -4.71 2.36 5.00
N TYR A 72 -3.69 2.39 4.16
CA TYR A 72 -2.30 2.50 4.62
C TYR A 72 -2.01 3.83 5.30
N ARG A 73 -2.65 4.92 4.84
CA ARG A 73 -2.63 6.20 5.55
C ARG A 73 -3.21 6.06 6.95
N GLY A 74 -4.37 5.41 7.08
CA GLY A 74 -5.03 5.17 8.36
C GLY A 74 -4.14 4.36 9.32
N LEU A 75 -3.52 3.28 8.84
CA LEU A 75 -2.60 2.46 9.64
C LEU A 75 -1.47 3.30 10.24
N ILE A 76 -0.83 4.16 9.44
CA ILE A 76 0.21 5.07 9.92
C ILE A 76 -0.37 6.10 10.89
N TYR A 77 -1.50 6.72 10.56
CA TYR A 77 -2.15 7.74 11.40
C TYR A 77 -2.48 7.20 12.80
N TYR A 78 -3.05 5.99 12.89
CA TYR A 78 -3.40 5.38 14.18
C TYR A 78 -2.19 4.84 14.93
N ALA A 79 -1.10 4.46 14.25
CA ALA A 79 0.11 4.00 14.91
C ALA A 79 0.89 5.13 15.60
N ILE A 80 0.64 6.39 15.24
CA ILE A 80 1.37 7.55 15.79
C ILE A 80 0.76 7.99 17.13
N PRO A 81 1.57 8.18 18.17
CA PRO A 81 1.11 8.72 19.45
C PRO A 81 0.94 10.25 19.37
N TRP A 82 -0.30 10.72 19.47
CA TRP A 82 -0.64 12.16 19.37
C TRP A 82 -0.15 13.00 20.55
N ASP A 83 0.12 12.37 21.69
CA ASP A 83 0.54 13.04 22.93
C ASP A 83 2.04 13.44 22.95
N SER A 84 2.76 13.20 21.85
CA SER A 84 4.23 13.22 21.84
C SER A 84 4.82 14.27 20.89
N SER A 85 6.04 14.73 21.18
CA SER A 85 6.75 15.73 20.38
C SER A 85 7.08 15.27 18.95
N ILE A 86 6.90 13.99 18.62
CA ILE A 86 7.07 13.46 17.25
C ILE A 86 5.91 13.81 16.30
N MET A 87 4.87 14.49 16.80
CA MET A 87 3.73 14.96 15.99
C MET A 87 4.16 15.81 14.78
N SER A 88 5.20 16.63 14.90
CA SER A 88 5.71 17.42 13.77
C SER A 88 6.27 16.56 12.64
N CYS A 89 6.84 15.40 12.97
CA CYS A 89 7.31 14.42 11.99
C CYS A 89 6.17 13.60 11.40
N ALA A 90 5.07 13.42 12.14
CA ALA A 90 3.89 12.67 11.69
C ALA A 90 3.30 13.20 10.39
N VAL A 91 3.26 14.53 10.23
CA VAL A 91 2.76 15.21 9.02
C VAL A 91 3.54 14.80 7.77
N LEU A 92 4.82 14.46 7.91
CA LEU A 92 5.64 13.98 6.80
C LEU A 92 5.47 12.48 6.54
N ILE A 93 5.13 11.69 7.54
CA ILE A 93 5.06 10.22 7.44
C ILE A 93 3.67 9.76 6.97
N ILE A 94 2.60 10.44 7.38
CA ILE A 94 1.22 10.03 7.02
C ILE A 94 0.99 9.98 5.49
N PRO A 95 1.40 10.98 4.68
CA PRO A 95 1.23 10.94 3.23
C PRO A 95 2.04 9.83 2.54
N LEU A 96 3.12 9.37 3.18
CA LEU A 96 3.91 8.24 2.70
C LEU A 96 3.06 6.96 2.63
N GLY A 97 2.19 6.74 3.62
CA GLY A 97 1.25 5.63 3.63
C GLY A 97 0.26 5.70 2.47
N THR A 98 -0.26 6.89 2.18
CA THR A 98 -1.11 7.09 1.00
C THR A 98 -0.39 6.77 -0.30
N ALA A 99 0.81 7.32 -0.47
CA ALA A 99 1.63 7.09 -1.67
C ALA A 99 2.00 5.61 -1.83
N PHE A 100 2.31 4.91 -0.74
CA PHE A 100 2.62 3.48 -0.78
C PHE A 100 1.40 2.66 -1.19
N GLY A 101 0.24 2.91 -0.59
CA GLY A 101 -1.01 2.20 -0.92
C GLY A 101 -1.43 2.39 -2.39
N THR A 102 -1.39 3.64 -2.89
CA THR A 102 -1.69 3.92 -4.30
C THR A 102 -0.65 3.33 -5.25
N TYR A 103 0.64 3.44 -4.92
CA TYR A 103 1.74 2.88 -5.70
C TYR A 103 1.60 1.36 -5.85
N MET A 104 1.32 0.64 -4.76
CA MET A 104 1.16 -0.82 -4.78
C MET A 104 0.08 -1.25 -5.77
N VAL A 105 -1.13 -0.70 -5.65
CA VAL A 105 -2.24 -1.07 -6.54
C VAL A 105 -2.01 -0.57 -7.98
N SER A 106 -1.26 0.53 -8.15
CA SER A 106 -0.86 1.01 -9.48
C SER A 106 0.14 0.10 -10.21
N ASN A 107 0.81 -0.82 -9.52
CA ASN A 107 1.78 -1.74 -10.13
C ASN A 107 1.26 -3.18 -10.24
N VAL A 108 -0.06 -3.37 -10.08
CA VAL A 108 -0.71 -4.67 -10.27
C VAL A 108 -0.89 -4.97 -11.76
N GLY A 109 -0.54 -6.20 -12.15
CA GLY A 109 -0.69 -6.75 -13.49
C GLY A 109 0.39 -6.26 -14.47
N ARG A 110 -0.02 -6.01 -15.71
CA ARG A 110 0.87 -5.55 -16.80
C ARG A 110 1.09 -4.04 -16.82
N GLN A 111 0.60 -3.32 -15.82
CA GLN A 111 0.77 -1.86 -15.74
C GLN A 111 1.80 -1.52 -14.67
N ARG A 112 2.67 -0.56 -14.98
CA ARG A 112 3.72 -0.05 -14.10
C ARG A 112 3.56 1.45 -13.93
N SER A 113 3.77 1.94 -12.71
CA SER A 113 3.90 3.37 -12.41
C SER A 113 5.11 3.60 -11.52
N HIS A 114 5.78 4.73 -11.67
CA HIS A 114 6.86 5.12 -10.76
C HIS A 114 6.29 5.68 -9.46
N ILE A 115 6.87 5.28 -8.32
CA ILE A 115 6.44 5.72 -6.98
C ILE A 115 6.47 7.25 -6.81
N CYS A 116 7.34 7.94 -7.55
CA CYS A 116 7.44 9.39 -7.52
C CYS A 116 6.11 10.08 -7.84
N TYR A 117 5.30 9.55 -8.76
CA TYR A 117 4.00 10.13 -9.08
C TYR A 117 3.04 10.03 -7.89
N SER A 118 2.96 8.86 -7.27
CA SER A 118 2.15 8.61 -6.08
C SER A 118 2.58 9.48 -4.91
N LEU A 119 3.88 9.65 -4.70
CA LEU A 119 4.48 10.52 -3.68
C LEU A 119 4.14 11.98 -3.91
N ILE A 120 4.41 12.51 -5.11
CA ILE A 120 4.11 13.91 -5.44
C ILE A 120 2.61 14.17 -5.22
N GLY A 121 1.74 13.30 -5.74
CA GLY A 121 0.30 13.45 -5.56
C GLY A 121 -0.13 13.42 -4.09
N ALA A 122 0.42 12.53 -3.26
CA ALA A 122 0.10 12.44 -1.84
C ALA A 122 0.58 13.65 -1.03
N TYR A 123 1.83 14.09 -1.22
CA TYR A 123 2.38 15.23 -0.47
C TYR A 123 1.77 16.57 -0.91
N VAL A 124 1.56 16.77 -2.22
CA VAL A 124 0.91 17.97 -2.74
C VAL A 124 -0.52 18.05 -2.23
N SER A 125 -1.29 16.97 -2.32
CA SER A 125 -2.67 16.95 -1.83
C SER A 125 -2.77 17.10 -0.31
N GLU A 126 -1.84 16.52 0.46
CA GLU A 126 -1.78 16.76 1.91
C GLU A 126 -1.53 18.23 2.21
N PHE A 127 -0.53 18.83 1.57
CA PHE A 127 -0.18 20.23 1.76
C PHE A 127 -1.37 21.16 1.46
N PHE A 128 -2.04 20.95 0.31
CA PHE A 128 -3.22 21.74 -0.05
C PHE A 128 -4.41 21.48 0.88
N SER A 129 -4.62 20.24 1.34
CA SER A 129 -5.70 19.92 2.27
C SER A 129 -5.54 20.63 3.61
N LEU A 130 -4.31 20.63 4.15
CA LEU A 130 -3.98 21.34 5.38
C LEU A 130 -4.09 22.85 5.21
N LEU A 131 -3.68 23.40 4.06
CA LEU A 131 -3.75 24.83 3.77
C LEU A 131 -5.20 25.34 3.61
N LEU A 132 -6.06 24.60 2.89
CA LEU A 132 -7.40 25.06 2.52
C LEU A 132 -8.48 24.67 3.52
N PHE A 133 -8.43 23.44 4.05
CA PHE A 133 -9.52 22.87 4.87
C PHE A 133 -9.15 22.75 6.36
N LYS A 134 -7.91 23.10 6.74
CA LYS A 134 -7.35 22.91 8.10
C LYS A 134 -7.47 21.47 8.64
N SER A 135 -7.79 20.53 7.77
CA SER A 135 -8.04 19.13 8.06
C SER A 135 -7.69 18.32 6.81
N SER A 136 -7.16 17.11 7.00
CA SER A 136 -6.81 16.24 5.88
C SER A 136 -7.87 15.16 5.69
N ASN A 137 -8.46 15.11 4.50
CA ASN A 137 -9.41 14.07 4.12
C ASN A 137 -8.65 12.90 3.45
N PRO A 138 -8.63 11.70 4.04
CA PRO A 138 -7.84 10.59 3.54
C PRO A 138 -8.25 10.13 2.13
N LEU A 139 -9.54 10.18 1.80
CA LEU A 139 -10.05 9.80 0.49
C LEU A 139 -9.68 10.82 -0.59
N LEU A 140 -9.68 12.11 -0.26
CA LEU A 140 -9.27 13.16 -1.18
C LEU A 140 -7.79 13.06 -1.52
N VAL A 141 -6.94 12.89 -0.50
CA VAL A 141 -5.48 12.73 -0.68
C VAL A 141 -5.17 11.47 -1.49
N ALA A 142 -5.84 10.35 -1.19
CA ALA A 142 -5.71 9.11 -1.95
C ALA A 142 -6.20 9.25 -3.39
N GLY A 143 -7.31 9.96 -3.62
CA GLY A 143 -7.85 10.25 -4.94
C GLY A 143 -6.89 11.08 -5.80
N ILE A 144 -6.30 12.15 -5.25
CA ILE A 144 -5.33 12.96 -5.99
C ILE A 144 -4.04 12.16 -6.22
N SER A 145 -3.54 11.42 -5.23
CA SER A 145 -2.39 10.53 -5.40
C SER A 145 -2.61 9.48 -6.50
N MET A 146 -3.81 8.90 -6.57
CA MET A 146 -4.23 8.01 -7.66
C MET A 146 -4.18 8.73 -9.02
N MET A 147 -4.75 9.94 -9.14
CA MET A 147 -4.71 10.71 -10.39
C MET A 147 -3.27 10.93 -10.88
N PHE A 148 -2.38 11.38 -10.00
CA PHE A 148 -0.96 11.53 -10.37
C PHE A 148 -0.32 10.20 -10.77
N SER A 149 -0.62 9.12 -10.04
CA SER A 149 -0.11 7.77 -10.35
C SER A 149 -0.54 7.31 -11.74
N THR A 150 -1.74 7.69 -12.20
CA THR A 150 -2.25 7.36 -13.54
C THR A 150 -1.51 8.08 -14.66
N CYS A 151 -1.02 9.30 -14.43
CA CYS A 151 -0.19 10.03 -15.38
C CYS A 151 1.16 9.34 -15.64
N GLY A 152 1.62 8.50 -14.70
CA GLY A 152 2.85 7.73 -14.82
C GLY A 152 2.68 6.32 -15.38
N TRP A 153 1.47 5.93 -15.81
CA TRP A 153 1.22 4.55 -16.25
C TRP A 153 1.91 4.23 -17.57
N LYS A 154 2.60 3.08 -17.56
CA LYS A 154 3.23 2.48 -18.73
C LYS A 154 2.93 0.98 -18.74
N TRP A 155 2.90 0.40 -19.93
CA TRP A 155 2.82 -1.04 -20.07
C TRP A 155 4.14 -1.69 -19.68
N ARG A 156 4.08 -2.76 -18.89
CA ARG A 156 5.20 -3.65 -18.63
C ARG A 156 5.37 -4.57 -19.84
N LEU A 157 6.51 -4.42 -20.51
CA LEU A 157 6.84 -5.19 -21.72
C LEU A 157 7.53 -6.51 -21.38
N GLU A 158 8.22 -6.58 -20.25
CA GLU A 158 9.00 -7.75 -19.84
C GLU A 158 8.59 -8.18 -18.43
N ASN A 159 8.48 -9.49 -18.21
CA ASN A 159 8.30 -10.02 -16.87
C ASN A 159 9.67 -10.02 -16.16
N GLU A 160 9.76 -9.31 -15.04
CA GLU A 160 10.97 -9.35 -14.22
C GLU A 160 10.95 -10.63 -13.37
N ASP A 161 11.94 -11.50 -13.58
CA ASP A 161 12.14 -12.68 -12.75
C ASP A 161 12.56 -12.26 -11.34
N VAL A 162 11.61 -12.32 -10.41
CA VAL A 162 11.87 -12.03 -9.00
C VAL A 162 12.38 -13.30 -8.32
N SER A 163 13.62 -13.26 -7.83
CA SER A 163 14.15 -14.37 -7.02
C SER A 163 13.26 -14.62 -5.80
N TRP A 164 12.96 -15.89 -5.52
CA TRP A 164 12.21 -16.33 -4.34
C TRP A 164 12.72 -15.73 -3.03
N GLY A 165 14.05 -15.61 -2.86
CA GLY A 165 14.63 -15.00 -1.68
C GLY A 165 14.28 -13.52 -1.52
N LYS A 166 14.23 -12.77 -2.64
CA LYS A 166 13.81 -11.36 -2.65
C LYS A 166 12.31 -11.24 -2.35
N LEU A 167 11.48 -12.07 -2.96
CA LEU A 167 10.04 -12.11 -2.70
C LEU A 167 9.74 -12.37 -1.21
N LEU A 168 10.34 -13.42 -0.64
CA LEU A 168 10.16 -13.77 0.76
C LEU A 168 10.63 -12.65 1.70
N LEU A 169 11.80 -12.06 1.42
CA LEU A 169 12.31 -10.95 2.21
C LEU A 169 11.35 -9.75 2.17
N THR A 170 10.83 -9.40 1.00
CA THR A 170 9.90 -8.29 0.86
C THR A 170 8.58 -8.55 1.58
N VAL A 171 7.97 -9.73 1.39
CA VAL A 171 6.73 -10.11 2.08
C VAL A 171 6.91 -10.11 3.59
N PHE A 172 8.01 -10.71 4.08
CA PHE A 172 8.34 -10.73 5.49
C PHE A 172 8.53 -9.32 6.05
N SER A 173 9.25 -8.45 5.32
CA SER A 173 9.47 -7.06 5.74
C SER A 173 8.15 -6.28 5.86
N VAL A 174 7.24 -6.45 4.89
CA VAL A 174 5.91 -5.82 4.93
C VAL A 174 5.06 -6.37 6.07
N TYR A 175 5.09 -7.69 6.30
CA TYR A 175 4.40 -8.30 7.43
C TYR A 175 4.91 -7.77 8.78
N CYS A 176 6.22 -7.74 8.99
CA CYS A 176 6.81 -7.17 10.20
C CYS A 176 6.39 -5.70 10.39
N LEU A 177 6.45 -4.89 9.33
CA LEU A 177 6.04 -3.49 9.39
C LEU A 177 4.57 -3.33 9.81
N LEU A 178 3.67 -4.17 9.28
CA LEU A 178 2.26 -4.17 9.70
C LEU A 178 2.09 -4.56 11.16
N VAL A 179 2.77 -5.62 11.62
CA VAL A 179 2.74 -6.05 13.03
C VAL A 179 3.27 -4.94 13.95
N PHE A 180 4.34 -4.25 13.56
CA PHE A 180 4.88 -3.11 14.33
C PHE A 180 3.92 -1.93 14.38
N LEU A 181 3.26 -1.57 13.27
CA LEU A 181 2.26 -0.49 13.26
C LEU A 181 1.06 -0.84 14.16
N CYS A 182 0.54 -2.06 14.06
CA CYS A 182 -0.54 -2.53 14.93
C CYS A 182 -0.11 -2.57 16.39
N GLY A 183 1.09 -3.07 16.68
CA GLY A 183 1.66 -3.07 18.03
C GLY A 183 1.83 -1.66 18.60
N SER A 184 2.28 -0.70 17.79
CA SER A 184 2.39 0.71 18.18
C SER A 184 1.03 1.28 18.55
N TYR A 185 0.00 1.04 17.74
CA TYR A 185 -1.38 1.44 18.07
C TYR A 185 -1.84 0.82 19.40
N MET A 186 -1.68 -0.49 19.55
CA MET A 186 -2.10 -1.22 20.77
C MET A 186 -1.35 -0.73 22.02
N TYR A 187 -0.09 -0.33 21.88
CA TYR A 187 0.71 0.13 23.02
C TYR A 187 0.40 1.59 23.41
N PHE A 188 0.35 2.50 22.42
CA PHE A 188 0.28 3.93 22.69
C PHE A 188 -1.13 4.52 22.69
N ASN A 189 -2.02 3.98 21.86
CA ASN A 189 -3.31 4.60 21.53
C ASN A 189 -4.52 3.76 21.96
N ALA A 190 -4.36 2.46 22.21
CA ALA A 190 -5.48 1.63 22.68
C ALA A 190 -5.79 1.93 24.16
N THR A 191 -7.07 2.14 24.45
CA THR A 191 -7.61 2.44 25.77
C THR A 191 -8.74 1.47 26.13
N LEU A 192 -8.83 1.12 27.41
CA LEU A 192 -9.93 0.37 27.99
C LEU A 192 -10.76 1.32 28.87
N GLU A 193 -12.07 1.25 28.73
CA GLU A 193 -13.00 1.95 29.64
C GLU A 193 -13.34 1.02 30.80
N THR A 194 -13.16 1.49 32.02
CA THR A 194 -13.57 0.77 33.24
C THR A 194 -15.05 1.01 33.54
N GLU A 195 -15.64 0.18 34.40
CA GLU A 195 -17.05 0.34 34.85
C GLU A 195 -17.29 1.70 35.53
N ASP A 196 -16.24 2.30 36.11
CA ASP A 196 -16.27 3.64 36.72
C ASP A 196 -16.21 4.79 35.69
N GLY A 197 -16.09 4.46 34.40
CA GLY A 197 -16.01 5.43 33.30
C GLY A 197 -14.63 6.04 33.09
N GLU A 198 -13.58 5.52 33.72
CA GLU A 198 -12.20 5.97 33.51
C GLU A 198 -11.58 5.27 32.29
N SER A 199 -10.85 6.03 31.47
CA SER A 199 -10.11 5.47 30.33
C SER A 199 -8.65 5.25 30.71
N ILE A 200 -8.22 4.00 30.68
CA ILE A 200 -6.84 3.59 31.01
C ILE A 200 -6.18 3.05 29.75
N LYS A 201 -4.91 3.40 29.50
CA LYS A 201 -4.17 2.86 28.35
C LYS A 201 -3.98 1.35 28.52
N LEU A 202 -4.06 0.62 27.41
CA LEU A 202 -4.01 -0.85 27.40
C LEU A 202 -2.72 -1.38 28.05
N HIS A 203 -1.57 -0.76 27.77
CA HIS A 203 -0.30 -1.18 28.36
C HIS A 203 -0.23 -0.97 29.88
N ASP A 204 -0.85 0.10 30.39
CA ASP A 204 -0.95 0.36 31.84
C ASP A 204 -1.86 -0.67 32.50
N ALA A 205 -2.97 -1.04 31.85
CA ALA A 205 -3.87 -2.08 32.32
C ALA A 205 -3.16 -3.45 32.42
N PHE A 206 -2.35 -3.82 31.41
CA PHE A 206 -1.53 -5.03 31.48
C PHE A 206 -0.51 -4.98 32.61
N ASN A 207 0.20 -3.87 32.78
CA ASN A 207 1.14 -3.69 33.88
C ASN A 207 0.45 -3.83 35.24
N ASN A 208 -0.72 -3.22 35.42
CA ASN A 208 -1.49 -3.33 36.65
C ASN A 208 -1.99 -4.76 36.91
N PHE A 209 -2.43 -5.46 35.86
CA PHE A 209 -2.89 -6.84 35.95
C PHE A 209 -1.78 -7.81 36.38
N PHE A 210 -0.61 -7.77 35.73
CA PHE A 210 0.52 -8.65 36.07
C PHE A 210 1.15 -8.34 37.43
N ASN A 211 0.96 -7.11 37.93
CA ASN A 211 1.37 -6.71 39.29
C ASN A 211 0.27 -6.93 40.34
N SER A 212 -0.92 -7.39 39.94
CA SER A 212 -2.02 -7.61 40.88
C SER A 212 -1.78 -8.88 41.72
N PRO A 213 -2.19 -8.90 43.01
CA PRO A 213 -2.05 -10.07 43.86
C PRO A 213 -2.68 -11.33 43.25
N ALA A 214 -3.82 -11.17 42.56
CA ALA A 214 -4.56 -12.27 41.93
C ALA A 214 -3.79 -12.99 40.81
N TRP A 215 -2.79 -12.34 40.19
CA TRP A 215 -1.93 -12.97 39.17
C TRP A 215 -0.66 -13.58 39.77
N GLN A 216 -0.23 -13.10 40.94
CA GLN A 216 1.01 -13.53 41.58
C GLN A 216 0.86 -14.74 42.51
N GLU A 217 -0.38 -15.17 42.76
CA GLU A 217 -0.74 -16.42 43.44
C GLU A 217 -0.72 -17.64 42.49
#